data_AF-A0A0S7WER5-F1
#
_entry.id   AF-A0A0S7WER5-F1
#
_cell.length_a   1.000
_cell.length_b   1.000
_cell.length_c   1.000
_cell.angle_alpha   90.00
_cell.angle_beta   90.00
_cell.angle_gamma   90.00
#
_symmetry.space_group_name_H-M   'P 1'
#
loop_
_entity.id
_entity.type
_entity.pdbx_description
1 polymer ?
#
loop_
_entity_poly.entity_id
_entity_poly.type
_entity_poly.pdbx_seq_one_letter_code
_entity_poly.pdbx_strand_id
1 'polypeptide(L)' 'MSAEEGKKISIEELKKKAEQPGIDAMKLHPFYRGKCEVVPKCRITSFEDFAIWYTPGVAKPCMDIKETPEK' A
#
# COMPACT_ATOMS: atom_id res chain seq x y z
N MET A 1 18.88 -37.26 19.17
CA MET A 1 18.33 -35.94 19.58
C MET A 1 17.07 -35.73 18.77
N SER A 2 16.00 -35.43 19.48
CA SER A 2 14.60 -35.68 19.16
C SER A 2 14.13 -34.89 17.95
N ALA A 3 13.59 -35.60 16.95
CA ALA A 3 12.76 -34.98 15.93
C ALA A 3 11.53 -34.37 16.62
N GLU A 4 11.30 -33.07 16.42
CA GLU A 4 10.14 -32.38 16.95
C GLU A 4 8.86 -33.08 16.49
N GLU A 5 8.14 -33.67 17.43
CA GLU A 5 6.82 -34.24 17.22
C GLU A 5 5.88 -33.14 16.73
N GLY A 6 5.42 -33.26 15.48
CA GLY A 6 4.42 -32.38 14.90
C GLY A 6 3.17 -32.34 15.79
N LYS A 7 2.99 -31.22 16.50
CA LYS A 7 1.87 -30.98 17.41
C LYS A 7 0.56 -31.16 16.64
N LYS A 8 -0.21 -32.22 16.93
CA LYS A 8 -1.56 -32.42 16.37
C LYS A 8 -2.49 -31.35 16.92
N ILE A 9 -2.63 -30.26 16.17
CA ILE A 9 -3.59 -29.19 16.46
C ILE A 9 -5.00 -29.77 16.30
N SER A 10 -5.89 -29.50 17.25
CA SER A 10 -7.28 -29.99 17.17
C SER A 10 -8.03 -29.29 16.03
N ILE A 11 -9.04 -29.98 15.47
CA ILE A 11 -9.91 -29.42 14.43
C ILE A 11 -10.55 -28.10 14.89
N GLU A 12 -10.86 -28.00 16.17
CA GLU A 12 -11.46 -26.82 16.79
C GLU A 12 -10.49 -25.63 16.85
N GLU A 13 -9.23 -25.87 17.20
CA GLU A 13 -8.19 -24.83 17.16
C GLU A 13 -7.89 -24.37 15.73
N LEU A 14 -7.97 -25.27 14.74
CA LEU A 14 -7.83 -24.90 13.33
C LEU A 14 -8.98 -24.00 12.86
N LYS A 15 -10.22 -24.29 13.25
CA LYS A 15 -11.39 -23.45 12.93
C LYS A 15 -11.28 -22.05 13.52
N LYS A 16 -10.91 -21.94 14.80
CA LYS A 16 -10.69 -20.62 15.44
C LYS A 16 -9.61 -19.79 14.74
N LYS A 17 -8.51 -20.43 14.32
CA LYS A 17 -7.46 -19.76 13.54
C LYS A 17 -7.97 -19.28 12.18
N ALA A 18 -8.87 -20.03 11.54
CA ALA A 18 -9.45 -19.65 10.25
C ALA A 18 -10.42 -18.48 10.35
N GLU A 19 -11.06 -18.26 11.50
CA GLU A 19 -11.97 -17.14 11.75
C GLU A 19 -11.24 -15.81 12.02
N GLN A 20 -10.01 -15.89 12.55
CA GLN A 20 -9.24 -14.73 12.98
C GLN A 20 -9.08 -13.64 11.90
N PRO A 21 -8.75 -13.95 10.62
CA PRO A 21 -8.66 -12.93 9.58
C PRO A 21 -9.96 -12.14 9.36
N GLY A 22 -11.12 -12.79 9.52
CA GLY A 22 -12.42 -12.13 9.40
C GLY A 22 -12.69 -11.17 10.57
N ILE A 23 -12.34 -11.59 11.79
CA ILE A 23 -12.42 -10.75 12.99
C ILE A 23 -11.53 -9.51 12.83
N ASP A 24 -10.31 -9.70 12.34
CA ASP A 24 -9.37 -8.60 12.10
C ASP A 24 -9.88 -7.69 10.97
N ALA A 25 -10.43 -8.25 9.89
CA ALA A 25 -11.00 -7.46 8.80
C ALA A 25 -12.12 -6.52 9.28
N MET A 26 -12.99 -6.95 10.19
CA MET A 26 -14.07 -6.11 10.75
C MET A 26 -13.55 -4.94 11.57
N LYS A 27 -12.35 -5.05 12.16
CA LYS A 27 -11.69 -3.95 12.89
C LYS A 27 -10.91 -3.04 11.95
N LEU A 28 -10.17 -3.64 11.02
CA LEU A 28 -9.19 -2.93 10.20
C LEU A 28 -9.84 -2.14 9.05
N HIS A 29 -10.93 -2.62 8.43
CA HIS A 29 -11.58 -1.89 7.33
C HIS A 29 -12.17 -0.55 7.77
N PRO A 30 -12.90 -0.45 8.91
CA PRO A 30 -13.35 0.85 9.42
C PRO A 30 -12.20 1.75 9.87
N PHE A 31 -11.15 1.17 10.45
CA PHE A 31 -9.98 1.91 10.92
C PHE A 31 -9.23 2.58 9.76
N TYR A 32 -8.86 1.82 8.73
CA TYR A 32 -8.17 2.33 7.55
C TYR A 32 -9.09 2.99 6.52
N ARG A 33 -10.41 2.90 6.69
CA ARG A 33 -11.44 3.47 5.80
C ARG A 33 -11.28 3.06 4.34
N GLY A 34 -10.90 1.81 4.13
CA GLY A 34 -10.52 1.28 2.83
C GLY A 34 -9.22 0.51 2.92
N LYS A 35 -8.70 0.13 1.74
CA LYS A 35 -7.49 -0.68 1.60
C LYS A 35 -6.43 -0.06 0.69
N CYS A 36 -6.77 1.08 0.05
CA CYS A 36 -5.94 1.73 -0.93
C CYS A 36 -5.69 3.17 -0.52
N GLU A 37 -4.46 3.61 -0.63
CA GLU A 37 -4.04 5.01 -0.52
C GLU A 37 -3.17 5.37 -1.71
N VAL A 38 -3.10 6.66 -2.04
CA VAL A 38 -2.17 7.21 -3.03
C VAL A 38 -1.28 8.19 -2.29
N VAL A 39 0.02 7.92 -2.30
CA VAL A 39 1.04 8.78 -1.68
C VAL A 39 2.00 9.31 -2.75
N PRO A 40 2.48 10.56 -2.63
CA PRO A 40 3.50 11.09 -3.53
C PRO A 40 4.77 10.23 -3.48
N LYS A 41 5.35 9.91 -4.65
CA LYS A 41 6.68 9.31 -4.74
C LYS A 41 7.81 10.33 -4.54
N CYS A 42 7.53 11.60 -4.84
CA CYS A 42 8.47 12.70 -4.75
C CYS A 42 8.34 13.48 -3.43
N ARG A 43 9.39 14.21 -3.06
CA ARG A 43 9.41 15.08 -1.89
C ARG A 43 8.48 16.28 -2.07
N ILE A 44 7.73 16.60 -1.02
CA ILE A 44 6.96 17.85 -0.88
C ILE A 44 7.19 18.34 0.55
N THR A 45 8.16 19.24 0.69
CA THR A 45 8.70 19.75 1.96
C THR A 45 8.46 21.25 2.13
N SER A 46 8.27 21.98 1.04
CA SER A 46 7.94 23.41 1.06
C SER A 46 7.08 23.79 -0.14
N PHE A 47 6.63 25.04 -0.18
CA PHE A 47 5.77 25.55 -1.25
C PHE A 47 6.50 25.56 -2.61
N GLU A 48 7.81 25.76 -2.59
CA GLU A 48 8.67 25.80 -3.78
C GLU A 48 8.68 24.46 -4.53
N ASP A 49 8.45 23.34 -3.85
CA ASP A 49 8.39 22.02 -4.49
C ASP A 49 7.22 21.95 -5.50
N PHE A 50 6.14 22.71 -5.31
CA PHE A 50 5.03 22.77 -6.28
C PHE A 50 5.43 23.44 -7.59
N ALA A 51 6.43 24.32 -7.59
CA ALA A 51 6.92 24.91 -8.84
C ALA A 51 7.62 23.88 -9.74
N ILE A 52 8.06 22.73 -9.19
CA ILE A 52 8.65 21.61 -9.92
C ILE A 52 7.57 20.65 -10.40
N TRP A 53 6.71 20.18 -9.49
CA TRP A 53 5.73 19.13 -9.78
C TRP A 53 4.45 19.63 -10.45
N TYR A 54 4.19 20.93 -10.40
CA TYR A 54 3.04 21.60 -11.01
C TYR A 54 3.51 22.81 -11.82
N THR A 55 2.68 23.84 -11.96
CA THR A 55 3.03 25.06 -12.71
C THR A 55 4.12 25.86 -11.99
N PRO A 56 5.19 26.31 -12.68
CA PRO A 56 5.45 26.19 -14.12
C PRO A 56 6.21 24.93 -14.56
N GLY A 57 6.84 24.18 -13.64
CA GLY A 57 7.76 23.06 -13.95
C GLY A 57 7.17 21.94 -14.80
N VAL A 58 5.90 21.58 -14.59
CA VAL A 58 5.20 20.51 -15.31
C VAL A 58 5.10 20.76 -16.82
N ALA A 59 5.21 22.01 -17.28
CA ALA A 59 5.11 22.35 -18.70
C ALA A 59 6.20 21.66 -19.54
N LYS A 60 7.42 21.52 -19.01
CA LYS A 60 8.56 20.93 -19.73
C LYS A 60 8.35 19.44 -20.05
N PRO A 61 8.06 18.55 -19.07
CA PRO A 61 7.76 17.15 -19.39
C PRO A 61 6.51 17.01 -20.27
N CYS A 62 5.49 17.86 -20.14
CA CYS A 62 4.34 17.81 -21.04
C CYS A 62 4.72 18.10 -22.51
N MET A 63 5.57 19.10 -22.76
CA MET A 63 6.06 19.39 -24.11
C MET A 63 6.95 18.25 -24.64
N ASP A 64 7.82 17.71 -23.79
CA ASP A 64 8.70 16.61 -24.18
C ASP A 64 7.91 15.33 -24.53
N ILE A 65 6.86 14.99 -23.77
CA ILE A 65 5.94 13.87 -24.09
C ILE A 65 5.16 14.15 -25.38
N LYS A 66 4.71 15.39 -25.59
CA LYS A 66 4.02 15.76 -26.83
C LYS A 66 4.93 15.55 -28.06
N GLU A 67 6.21 15.89 -27.94
CA GLU A 67 7.20 15.72 -29.01
C GLU A 67 7.64 14.25 -29.16
N THR A 68 7.76 13.50 -28.07
CA THR A 68 8.19 12.09 -28.06
C THR A 68 7.34 11.26 -27.07
N PRO A 69 6.18 10.71 -27.50
CA PRO A 69 5.23 10.06 -26.59
C PRO A 69 5.70 8.77 -25.91
N GLU A 70 6.69 8.06 -26.47
CA GLU A 70 7.19 6.79 -25.95
C GLU A 70 8.41 6.92 -25.02
N LYS A 71 8.82 8.15 -24.72
CA LYS A 71 9.94 8.45 -23.83
C LYS A 71 9.48 8.50 -22.37
#